data_AF-A0A8I2E5S3-F1
#
_entry.id   AF-A0A8I2E5S3-F1
#
_cell.length_a   1.000
_cell.length_b   1.000
_cell.length_c   1.000
_cell.angle_alpha   90.00
_cell.angle_beta   90.00
_cell.angle_gamma   90.00
#
_symmetry.space_group_name_H-M   'P 1'
#
loop_
_entity.id
_entity.type
_entity.pdbx_description
1 polymer ?
#
loop_
_entity_poly.entity_id
_entity_poly.type
_entity_poly.pdbx_seq_one_letter_code
_entity_poly.pdbx_strand_id
1 'polypeptide(L)'
;MAGVQPLVTPADLPPALPVLSDSVLRLLRALCEAEAGGPDVTEIADHVRTAIRDRVFLPGTKLPVGRIAADLGYSRPSARAELAFQDLRAEKLLTCRGSIWWIAEPSDQATQVAGMIRAFIQAGVYPPGGPLPRTIELARQLVTSTANLSRAWAILREEGAVAGRAGSRPEIPPVPPFPAEVPLDLDTLTARLRSLALDDADLRPHVIEETCARARNWWRTRTSPPPAALEHAYGYLIAAVLHLLQLTPDAEEAHTRLRRTSVLALDPDDVTSSPLWRTACIAVVVGELVDRSPV
;
A
#
# COMPACT_ATOMS: atom_id res chain seq x y z
N MET A 1 -15.56 -2.61 75.78
CA MET A 1 -16.00 -1.76 74.65
C MET A 1 -14.83 -1.63 73.68
N ALA A 2 -14.82 -2.43 72.63
CA ALA A 2 -13.77 -2.42 71.61
C ALA A 2 -14.13 -1.37 70.55
N GLY A 3 -13.26 -0.37 70.38
CA GLY A 3 -13.43 0.68 69.37
C GLY A 3 -13.17 0.14 67.98
N VAL A 4 -14.20 0.16 67.14
CA VAL A 4 -14.10 -0.12 65.70
C VAL A 4 -13.44 1.10 65.05
N GLN A 5 -12.22 0.94 64.54
CA GLN A 5 -11.61 1.98 63.70
C GLN A 5 -12.37 2.08 62.38
N PRO A 6 -12.69 3.30 61.90
CA PRO A 6 -13.41 3.48 60.65
C PRO A 6 -12.55 3.04 59.46
N LEU A 7 -13.18 2.33 58.52
CA LEU A 7 -12.59 2.01 57.22
C LEU A 7 -12.14 3.31 56.54
N VAL A 8 -10.84 3.38 56.24
CA VAL A 8 -10.24 4.49 55.48
C VAL A 8 -10.93 4.58 54.12
N THR A 9 -11.60 5.69 53.88
CA THR A 9 -12.24 6.01 52.61
C THR A 9 -11.17 6.23 51.53
N PRO A 10 -11.35 5.69 50.30
CA PRO A 10 -10.32 5.72 49.24
C PRO A 10 -9.91 7.13 48.75
N ALA A 11 -10.51 8.20 49.26
CA ALA A 11 -10.19 9.59 48.93
C ALA A 11 -8.95 10.14 49.66
N ASP A 12 -8.51 9.53 50.77
CA ASP A 12 -7.38 10.01 51.59
C ASP A 12 -6.06 9.28 51.31
N LEU A 13 -5.99 8.47 50.25
CA LEU A 13 -4.76 7.77 49.88
C LEU A 13 -3.76 8.76 49.25
N PRO A 14 -2.50 8.81 49.73
CA PRO A 14 -1.49 9.70 49.18
C PRO A 14 -1.26 9.40 47.68
N PRO A 15 -1.09 10.42 46.83
CA PRO A 15 -1.01 10.28 45.37
C PRO A 15 0.17 9.42 44.87
N ALA A 16 1.09 9.02 45.76
CA ALA A 16 2.22 8.14 45.46
C ALA A 16 1.85 6.65 45.32
N LEU A 17 0.74 6.19 45.91
CA LEU A 17 0.33 4.79 45.88
C LEU A 17 -0.07 4.25 44.48
N PRO A 18 -0.81 4.98 43.63
CA PRO A 18 -1.13 4.50 42.28
C PRO A 18 0.09 4.43 41.34
N VAL A 19 1.12 5.25 41.54
CA VAL A 19 2.36 5.21 40.73
C VAL A 19 3.24 4.03 41.12
N LEU A 20 3.29 3.71 42.42
CA LEU A 20 3.99 2.54 42.94
C LEU A 20 3.32 1.23 42.50
N SER A 21 1.98 1.17 42.48
CA SER A 21 1.28 -0.03 42.02
C SER A 21 1.52 -0.32 40.54
N ASP A 22 1.50 0.70 39.67
CA ASP A 22 1.77 0.53 38.24
C ASP A 22 3.22 0.10 37.95
N SER A 23 4.17 0.65 38.72
CA SER A 23 5.59 0.26 38.61
C SER A 23 5.85 -1.18 39.07
N VAL A 24 5.22 -1.60 40.16
CA VAL A 24 5.31 -2.99 40.66
C VAL A 24 4.62 -3.96 39.69
N LEU A 25 3.46 -3.60 39.15
CA LEU A 25 2.78 -4.43 38.14
C LEU A 25 3.58 -4.53 36.85
N ARG A 26 4.23 -3.44 36.40
CA ARG A 26 5.17 -3.47 35.26
C ARG A 26 6.37 -4.39 35.54
N LEU A 27 6.95 -4.32 36.74
CA LEU A 27 8.08 -5.17 37.13
C LEU A 27 7.68 -6.65 37.23
N LEU A 28 6.58 -6.97 37.91
CA LEU A 28 6.08 -8.34 38.02
C LEU A 28 5.74 -8.91 36.63
N ARG A 29 5.15 -8.11 35.74
CA ARG A 29 4.91 -8.51 34.37
C ARG A 29 6.21 -8.77 33.61
N ALA A 30 7.22 -7.91 33.75
CA ALA A 30 8.53 -8.12 33.12
C ALA A 30 9.24 -9.37 33.64
N LEU A 31 9.15 -9.67 34.95
CA LEU A 31 9.73 -10.88 35.55
C LEU A 31 9.01 -12.15 35.08
N CYS A 32 7.67 -12.16 35.10
CA CYS A 32 6.89 -13.26 34.56
C CYS A 32 7.19 -13.49 33.07
N GLU A 33 7.36 -12.41 32.29
CA GLU A 33 7.75 -12.51 30.89
C GLU A 33 9.18 -13.03 30.71
N ALA A 34 10.12 -12.67 31.58
CA ALA A 34 11.49 -13.19 31.54
C ALA A 34 11.53 -14.71 31.75
N GLU A 35 10.71 -15.23 32.67
CA GLU A 35 10.61 -16.67 32.96
C GLU A 35 9.79 -17.45 31.93
N ALA A 36 8.81 -16.82 31.25
CA ALA A 36 7.83 -17.52 30.42
C ALA A 36 8.40 -18.27 29.19
N GLY A 37 9.68 -18.11 28.86
CA GLY A 37 10.22 -18.57 27.58
C GLY A 37 9.56 -17.81 26.42
N GLY A 38 10.19 -17.86 25.24
CA GLY A 38 9.69 -17.18 24.05
C GLY A 38 10.73 -16.30 23.39
N PRO A 39 10.40 -15.73 22.22
CA PRO A 39 11.36 -15.01 21.39
C PRO A 39 11.91 -13.79 22.13
N ASP A 40 13.17 -13.48 21.86
CA ASP A 40 13.78 -12.27 22.36
C ASP A 40 13.33 -11.04 21.54
N VAL A 41 13.71 -9.84 22.01
CA VAL A 41 13.36 -8.57 21.35
C VAL A 41 13.93 -8.52 19.93
N THR A 42 15.13 -9.06 19.72
CA THR A 42 15.85 -9.04 18.44
C THR A 42 15.19 -9.97 17.43
N GLU A 43 14.78 -11.17 17.84
CA GLU A 43 14.07 -12.15 17.03
C GLU A 43 12.72 -11.61 16.56
N ILE A 44 11.96 -10.95 17.44
CA ILE A 44 10.70 -10.28 17.05
C ILE A 44 10.98 -9.18 16.03
N ALA A 45 12.01 -8.34 16.28
CA ALA A 45 12.36 -7.26 15.37
C ALA A 45 12.81 -7.79 14.00
N ASP A 46 13.66 -8.82 13.96
CA ASP A 46 14.16 -9.45 12.74
C ASP A 46 13.07 -10.15 11.95
N HIS A 47 12.12 -10.80 12.63
CA HIS A 47 10.94 -11.35 11.99
C HIS A 47 10.13 -10.25 11.28
N VAL A 48 9.88 -9.11 11.95
CA VAL A 48 9.16 -7.99 11.34
C VAL A 48 9.98 -7.35 10.21
N ARG A 49 11.29 -7.17 10.36
CA ARG A 49 12.17 -6.66 9.28
C ARG A 49 12.11 -7.57 8.06
N THR A 50 12.20 -8.87 8.27
CA THR A 50 12.14 -9.88 7.21
C THR A 50 10.77 -9.87 6.53
N ALA A 51 9.69 -9.86 7.30
CA ALA A 51 8.34 -9.79 6.76
C ALA A 51 8.06 -8.48 5.98
N ILE A 52 8.62 -7.35 6.40
CA ILE A 52 8.54 -6.08 5.63
C ILE A 52 9.37 -6.19 4.34
N ARG A 53 10.60 -6.70 4.42
CA ARG A 53 11.51 -6.89 3.29
C ARG A 53 10.92 -7.82 2.23
N ASP A 54 10.37 -8.94 2.67
CA ASP A 54 9.74 -9.96 1.83
C ASP A 54 8.32 -9.56 1.38
N ARG A 55 7.89 -8.33 1.71
CA ARG A 55 6.59 -7.75 1.35
C ARG A 55 5.38 -8.52 1.88
N VAL A 56 5.57 -9.36 2.90
CA VAL A 56 4.47 -10.00 3.66
C VAL A 56 3.70 -8.95 4.45
N PHE A 57 4.42 -7.99 5.04
CA PHE A 57 3.89 -6.84 5.76
C PHE A 57 3.98 -5.60 4.89
N LEU A 58 2.84 -5.20 4.34
CA LEU A 58 2.78 -4.09 3.40
C LEU A 58 2.92 -2.73 4.09
N PRO A 59 3.74 -1.81 3.55
CA PRO A 59 3.82 -0.46 4.08
C PRO A 59 2.46 0.25 4.15
N GLY A 60 2.26 1.03 5.21
CA GLY A 60 1.01 1.78 5.45
C GLY A 60 -0.12 0.96 6.03
N THR A 61 0.07 -0.35 6.21
CA THR A 61 -0.91 -1.22 6.84
C THR A 61 -0.72 -1.30 8.35
N LYS A 62 -1.80 -1.61 9.06
CA LYS A 62 -1.74 -1.87 10.51
C LYS A 62 -0.87 -3.11 10.75
N LEU A 63 0.06 -3.02 11.68
CA LEU A 63 0.92 -4.14 12.06
C LEU A 63 0.05 -5.27 12.63
N PRO A 64 0.07 -6.48 12.02
CA PRO A 64 -0.78 -7.58 12.47
C PRO A 64 -0.16 -8.28 13.69
N VAL A 65 -0.16 -7.61 14.85
CA VAL A 65 0.48 -8.09 16.09
C VAL A 65 0.05 -9.51 16.47
N GLY A 66 -1.23 -9.86 16.28
CA GLY A 66 -1.71 -11.21 16.55
C GLY A 66 -1.13 -12.28 15.62
N ARG A 67 -0.82 -11.92 14.36
CA ARG A 67 -0.17 -12.81 13.41
C ARG A 67 1.30 -13.00 13.77
N ILE A 68 2.03 -11.92 14.08
CA ILE A 68 3.42 -11.99 14.55
C ILE A 68 3.53 -12.88 15.79
N ALA A 69 2.57 -12.75 16.71
CA ALA A 69 2.47 -13.58 17.90
C ALA A 69 2.27 -15.06 17.60
N ALA A 70 1.35 -15.37 16.67
CA ALA A 70 1.12 -16.74 16.22
C ALA A 70 2.35 -17.34 15.50
N ASP A 71 2.96 -16.57 14.59
CA ASP A 71 4.11 -16.99 13.78
C ASP A 71 5.34 -17.29 14.66
N LEU A 72 5.51 -16.56 15.77
CA LEU A 72 6.59 -16.75 16.74
C LEU A 72 6.18 -17.56 17.99
N GLY A 73 4.98 -18.15 18.00
CA GLY A 73 4.54 -19.07 19.04
C GLY A 73 4.29 -18.45 20.42
N TYR A 74 3.96 -17.15 20.52
CA TYR A 74 3.61 -16.50 21.79
C TYR A 74 2.16 -16.01 21.81
N SER A 75 1.49 -16.09 22.97
CA SER A 75 0.03 -15.92 23.03
C SER A 75 -0.47 -14.49 23.19
N ARG A 76 0.38 -13.54 23.62
CA ARG A 76 -0.03 -12.15 23.91
C ARG A 76 1.09 -11.16 23.58
N PRO A 77 0.77 -9.93 23.15
CA PRO A 77 1.78 -8.87 23.04
C PRO A 77 2.49 -8.71 24.38
N SER A 78 3.76 -9.08 24.39
CA SER A 78 4.66 -9.00 25.54
C SER A 78 5.33 -7.62 25.58
N ALA A 79 5.87 -7.23 26.74
CA ALA A 79 6.74 -6.05 26.82
C ALA A 79 7.93 -6.15 25.85
N ARG A 80 8.40 -7.37 25.56
CA ARG A 80 9.42 -7.63 24.53
C ARG A 80 8.98 -7.20 23.13
N ALA A 81 7.74 -7.52 22.73
CA ALA A 81 7.21 -7.10 21.43
C ALA A 81 7.09 -5.57 21.34
N GLU A 82 6.66 -4.93 22.42
CA GLU A 82 6.55 -3.47 22.47
C GLU A 82 7.93 -2.79 22.35
N LEU A 83 8.96 -3.32 23.03
CA LEU A 83 10.35 -2.85 22.88
C LEU A 83 10.84 -3.04 21.43
N ALA A 84 10.61 -4.21 20.84
CA ALA A 84 10.97 -4.48 19.45
C ALA A 84 10.31 -3.47 18.49
N PHE A 85 9.03 -3.14 18.71
CA PHE A 85 8.31 -2.17 17.89
C PHE A 85 8.82 -0.73 18.10
N GLN A 86 9.29 -0.40 19.29
CA GLN A 86 9.95 0.89 19.57
C GLN A 86 11.29 0.99 18.84
N ASP A 87 12.10 -0.07 18.83
CA ASP A 87 13.36 -0.13 18.09
C ASP A 87 13.11 0.05 16.58
N LEU A 88 12.15 -0.69 16.03
CA LEU A 88 11.76 -0.56 14.62
C LEU A 88 11.18 0.81 14.27
N ARG A 89 10.55 1.50 15.24
CA ARG A 89 10.11 2.89 15.06
C ARG A 89 11.30 3.84 15.02
N ALA A 90 12.32 3.63 15.85
CA ALA A 90 13.55 4.42 15.80
C ALA A 90 14.27 4.25 14.44
N GLU A 91 14.21 3.05 13.86
CA GLU A 91 14.66 2.74 12.50
C GLU A 91 13.74 3.29 11.39
N LYS A 92 12.61 3.93 11.74
CA LYS A 92 11.58 4.43 10.80
C LYS A 92 10.91 3.34 9.97
N LEU A 93 10.94 2.09 10.42
CA LEU A 93 10.21 0.98 9.79
C LEU A 93 8.76 0.87 10.29
N LEU A 94 8.48 1.38 11.49
CA LEU A 94 7.14 1.47 12.06
C LEU A 94 6.78 2.91 12.43
N THR A 95 5.48 3.20 12.43
CA THR A 95 4.91 4.41 13.06
C THR A 95 3.85 4.01 14.07
N CYS A 96 3.67 4.84 15.10
CA CYS A 96 2.67 4.60 16.14
C CYS A 96 1.63 5.72 16.13
N ARG A 97 0.35 5.35 16.11
CA ARG A 97 -0.79 6.26 16.21
C ARG A 97 -1.70 5.77 17.34
N GLY A 98 -1.61 6.41 18.50
CA GLY A 98 -2.27 5.92 19.72
C GLY A 98 -1.63 4.63 20.20
N SER A 99 -2.43 3.58 20.40
CA SER A 99 -1.96 2.23 20.78
C SER A 99 -1.81 1.27 19.58
N ILE A 100 -1.90 1.79 18.35
CA ILE A 100 -1.85 0.99 17.14
C ILE A 100 -0.54 1.25 16.40
N TRP A 101 0.17 0.17 16.15
CA TRP A 101 1.37 0.13 15.33
C TRP A 101 1.02 -0.01 13.85
N TRP A 102 1.72 0.75 13.02
CA TRP A 102 1.58 0.77 11.56
C TRP A 102 2.95 0.54 10.95
N ILE A 103 3.01 -0.22 9.86
CA ILE A 103 4.24 -0.29 9.07
C ILE A 103 4.43 1.07 8.42
N ALA A 104 5.60 1.67 8.62
CA ALA A 104 5.89 2.97 8.06
C ALA A 104 5.72 2.89 6.54
N GLU A 105 4.84 3.73 6.00
CA GLU A 105 4.86 4.03 4.58
C GLU A 105 6.25 4.62 4.28
N PRO A 106 6.92 4.24 3.17
CA PRO A 106 7.98 5.07 2.63
C PRO A 106 7.38 6.47 2.57
N SER A 107 8.01 7.43 3.24
CA SER A 107 7.42 8.73 3.59
C SER A 107 7.09 9.62 2.38
N ASP A 108 7.04 9.06 1.19
CA ASP A 108 6.98 9.77 -0.06
C ASP A 108 6.12 9.07 -1.09
N GLN A 109 4.84 8.85 -0.76
CA GLN A 109 3.82 8.46 -1.75
C GLN A 109 3.83 9.43 -2.95
N ALA A 110 4.20 10.69 -2.76
CA ALA A 110 4.38 11.64 -3.84
C ALA A 110 5.54 11.23 -4.77
N THR A 111 6.70 10.83 -4.24
CA THR A 111 7.80 10.26 -5.04
C THR A 111 7.42 8.95 -5.72
N GLN A 112 6.65 8.08 -5.07
CA GLN A 112 6.16 6.85 -5.72
C GLN A 112 5.26 7.18 -6.92
N VAL A 113 4.33 8.12 -6.73
CA VAL A 113 3.46 8.60 -7.80
C VAL A 113 4.27 9.29 -8.89
N ALA A 114 5.29 10.09 -8.55
CA ALA A 114 6.19 10.71 -9.52
C ALA A 114 6.98 9.65 -10.30
N GLY A 115 7.52 8.64 -9.63
CA GLY A 115 8.21 7.51 -10.24
C GLY A 115 7.34 6.74 -11.23
N MET A 116 6.10 6.44 -10.83
CA MET A 116 5.13 5.80 -11.71
C MET A 116 4.79 6.66 -12.94
N ILE A 117 4.63 7.98 -12.75
CA ILE A 117 4.39 8.89 -13.88
C ILE A 117 5.61 8.97 -14.80
N ARG A 118 6.84 8.96 -14.27
CA ARG A 118 8.05 8.82 -15.08
C ARG A 118 8.02 7.55 -15.91
N ALA A 119 7.67 6.42 -15.31
CA ALA A 119 7.55 5.15 -16.03
C ALA A 119 6.50 5.24 -17.17
N PHE A 120 5.37 5.92 -16.95
CA PHE A 120 4.40 6.15 -18.02
C PHE A 120 4.93 7.03 -19.16
N ILE A 121 5.70 8.08 -18.86
CA ILE A 121 6.30 8.93 -19.89
C ILE A 121 7.39 8.17 -20.64
N GLN A 122 8.24 7.44 -19.92
CA GLN A 122 9.32 6.61 -20.48
C GLN A 122 8.78 5.53 -21.41
N ALA A 123 7.71 4.84 -21.01
CA ALA A 123 7.05 3.83 -21.84
C ALA A 123 6.18 4.42 -22.97
N GLY A 124 6.16 5.75 -23.13
CA GLY A 124 5.39 6.44 -24.16
C GLY A 124 3.86 6.32 -24.01
N VAL A 125 3.38 6.00 -22.79
CA VAL A 125 1.93 6.06 -22.47
C VAL A 125 1.43 7.50 -22.65
N TYR A 126 2.27 8.46 -22.28
CA TYR A 126 2.05 9.88 -22.51
C TYR A 126 3.17 10.42 -23.40
N PRO A 127 2.88 10.80 -24.66
CA PRO A 127 3.91 11.22 -25.60
C PRO A 127 4.54 12.57 -25.21
N PRO A 128 5.83 12.80 -25.51
CA PRO A 128 6.45 14.12 -25.37
C PRO A 128 5.69 15.21 -26.11
N GLY A 129 5.54 16.39 -25.49
CA GLY A 129 4.71 17.48 -26.01
C GLY A 129 3.20 17.29 -25.80
N GLY A 130 2.76 16.13 -25.32
CA GLY A 130 1.36 15.80 -25.10
C GLY A 130 0.82 16.30 -23.75
N PRO A 131 -0.50 16.53 -23.64
CA PRO A 131 -1.13 16.91 -22.38
C PRO A 131 -1.37 15.69 -21.47
N LEU A 132 -0.99 15.78 -20.20
CA LEU A 132 -1.27 14.74 -19.19
C LEU A 132 -2.75 14.76 -18.76
N PRO A 133 -3.34 13.67 -18.26
CA PRO A 133 -4.71 13.69 -17.75
C PRO A 133 -4.93 14.75 -16.66
N ARG A 134 -6.18 15.17 -16.43
CA ARG A 134 -6.46 16.16 -15.37
C ARG A 134 -6.08 15.60 -14.01
N THR A 135 -5.66 16.45 -13.07
CA THR A 135 -5.22 16.01 -11.73
C THR A 135 -6.26 15.13 -11.03
N ILE A 136 -7.56 15.46 -11.13
CA ILE A 136 -8.63 14.66 -10.51
C ILE A 136 -8.76 13.29 -11.19
N GLU A 137 -8.68 13.24 -12.52
CA GLU A 137 -8.76 11.99 -13.29
C GLU A 137 -7.59 11.08 -12.97
N LEU A 138 -6.36 11.62 -13.00
CA LEU A 138 -5.16 10.84 -12.71
C LEU A 138 -5.11 10.40 -11.25
N ALA A 139 -5.55 11.25 -10.31
CA ALA A 139 -5.63 10.89 -8.89
C ALA A 139 -6.59 9.71 -8.66
N ARG A 140 -7.74 9.71 -9.33
CA ARG A 140 -8.69 8.59 -9.31
C ARG A 140 -8.06 7.33 -9.88
N GLN A 141 -7.42 7.43 -11.05
CA GLN A 141 -6.80 6.31 -11.76
C GLN A 141 -5.65 5.68 -10.98
N LEU A 142 -4.87 6.50 -10.26
CA LEU A 142 -3.77 6.06 -9.42
C LEU A 142 -4.16 5.85 -7.96
N VAL A 143 -5.46 5.83 -7.64
CA VAL A 143 -5.99 5.61 -6.29
C VAL A 143 -5.26 6.43 -5.21
N THR A 144 -4.89 7.66 -5.54
CA THR A 144 -4.08 8.56 -4.72
C THR A 144 -4.83 9.86 -4.41
N SER A 145 -4.42 10.55 -3.36
CA SER A 145 -4.99 11.85 -3.03
C SER A 145 -4.50 12.92 -4.01
N THR A 146 -5.34 13.93 -4.27
CA THR A 146 -4.93 15.09 -5.08
C THR A 146 -3.77 15.86 -4.45
N ALA A 147 -3.63 15.83 -3.11
CA ALA A 147 -2.51 16.41 -2.40
C ALA A 147 -1.19 15.70 -2.71
N ASN A 148 -1.17 14.36 -2.67
CA ASN A 148 0.00 13.57 -3.04
C ASN A 148 0.35 13.72 -4.51
N LEU A 149 -0.66 13.74 -5.38
CA LEU A 149 -0.44 13.98 -6.80
C LEU A 149 0.09 15.40 -7.07
N SER A 150 -0.36 16.40 -6.33
CA SER A 150 0.15 17.78 -6.44
C SER A 150 1.62 17.87 -6.01
N ARG A 151 2.01 17.15 -4.95
CA ARG A 151 3.41 17.02 -4.55
C ARG A 151 4.24 16.25 -5.58
N ALA A 152 3.70 15.18 -6.16
CA ALA A 152 4.34 14.44 -7.25
C ALA A 152 4.60 15.35 -8.46
N TRP A 153 3.64 16.22 -8.80
CA TRP A 153 3.83 17.24 -9.83
C TRP A 153 4.92 18.24 -9.49
N ALA A 154 5.09 18.63 -8.23
CA ALA A 154 6.19 19.51 -7.83
C ALA A 154 7.55 18.84 -8.09
N ILE A 155 7.70 17.57 -7.66
CA ILE A 155 8.90 16.76 -7.90
C ILE A 155 9.19 16.66 -9.40
N LEU A 156 8.20 16.30 -10.22
CA LEU A 156 8.37 16.17 -11.67
C LEU A 156 8.67 17.50 -12.38
N ARG A 157 8.21 18.63 -11.85
CA ARG A 157 8.56 19.96 -12.38
C ARG A 157 9.98 20.36 -12.03
N GLU A 158 10.41 20.09 -10.80
CA GLU A 158 11.79 20.30 -10.35
C GLU A 158 12.77 19.45 -11.17
N GLU A 159 12.39 18.22 -11.52
CA GLU A 159 13.14 17.33 -12.41
C GLU A 159 13.11 17.79 -13.89
N GLY A 160 12.19 18.68 -14.27
CA GLY A 160 11.97 19.08 -15.67
C GLY A 160 11.21 18.04 -16.51
N ALA A 161 10.62 17.02 -15.89
CA ALA A 161 9.85 15.97 -16.56
C ALA A 161 8.44 16.43 -16.98
N VAL A 162 7.91 17.46 -16.31
CA VAL A 162 6.58 18.02 -16.58
C VAL A 162 6.68 19.54 -16.56
N ALA A 163 6.02 20.19 -17.51
CA ALA A 163 5.85 21.64 -17.59
C ALA A 163 4.40 22.04 -17.21
N GLY A 164 4.24 23.31 -16.84
CA GLY A 164 2.93 23.92 -16.60
C GLY A 164 2.80 24.63 -15.25
N ARG A 165 1.93 25.64 -15.20
CA ARG A 165 1.64 26.43 -13.99
C ARG A 165 0.61 25.74 -13.11
N ALA A 166 0.58 26.09 -11.83
CA ALA A 166 -0.51 25.69 -10.94
C ALA A 166 -1.86 26.15 -11.53
N GLY A 167 -2.82 25.23 -11.63
CA GLY A 167 -4.13 25.48 -12.25
C GLY A 167 -4.20 25.21 -13.75
N SER A 168 -3.08 25.05 -14.44
CA SER A 168 -3.05 24.57 -15.84
C SER A 168 -2.93 23.05 -15.90
N ARG A 169 -3.40 22.47 -17.02
CA ARG A 169 -3.17 21.05 -17.32
C ARG A 169 -1.65 20.84 -17.46
N PRO A 170 -1.05 19.88 -16.73
CA PRO A 170 0.37 19.60 -16.89
C PRO A 170 0.64 19.01 -18.28
N GLU A 171 1.76 19.37 -18.87
CA GLU A 171 2.19 18.94 -20.21
C GLU A 171 3.59 18.37 -20.13
N ILE A 172 3.88 17.39 -20.98
CA ILE A 172 5.22 16.81 -21.05
C ILE A 172 6.05 17.69 -21.98
N PRO A 173 7.25 18.16 -21.58
CA PRO A 173 8.13 18.88 -22.48
C PRO A 173 8.42 18.07 -23.76
N PRO A 174 8.65 18.71 -24.91
CA PRO A 174 9.02 18.00 -26.14
C PRO A 174 10.28 17.13 -25.99
N VAL A 175 11.18 17.51 -25.08
CA VAL A 175 12.41 16.78 -24.74
C VAL A 175 12.43 16.57 -23.22
N PRO A 176 11.92 15.43 -22.71
CA PRO A 176 12.02 15.11 -21.29
C PRO A 176 13.48 14.84 -20.87
N PRO A 177 13.81 14.96 -19.56
CA PRO A 177 15.16 14.78 -19.03
C PRO A 177 15.64 13.32 -19.01
N PHE A 178 14.79 12.39 -19.43
CA PHE A 178 15.06 10.95 -19.55
C PHE A 178 14.59 10.46 -20.93
N PRO A 179 15.18 9.36 -21.45
CA PRO A 179 14.78 8.82 -22.75
C PRO A 179 13.32 8.36 -22.69
N ALA A 180 12.49 8.88 -23.60
CA ALA A 180 11.18 8.32 -23.88
C ALA A 180 11.33 7.24 -24.95
N GLU A 181 10.99 6.00 -24.61
CA GLU A 181 10.98 4.88 -25.53
C GLU A 181 9.80 5.00 -26.51
N VAL A 182 9.95 4.36 -27.68
CA VAL A 182 8.82 4.19 -28.59
C VAL A 182 7.80 3.31 -27.87
N PRO A 183 6.52 3.74 -27.78
CA PRO A 183 5.51 2.94 -27.13
C PRO A 183 5.47 1.54 -27.74
N LEU A 184 5.50 0.51 -26.89
CA LEU A 184 5.36 -0.87 -27.35
C LEU A 184 4.08 -1.03 -28.16
N ASP A 185 4.16 -1.87 -29.19
CA ASP A 185 2.98 -2.27 -29.95
C ASP A 185 2.04 -3.08 -29.05
N LEU A 186 0.76 -3.06 -29.42
CA LEU A 186 -0.30 -3.63 -28.60
C LEU A 186 -0.18 -5.15 -28.51
N ASP A 187 0.25 -5.82 -29.57
CA ASP A 187 0.39 -7.27 -29.60
C ASP A 187 1.47 -7.72 -28.62
N THR A 188 2.60 -7.01 -28.57
CA THR A 188 3.67 -7.23 -27.59
C THR A 188 3.19 -7.01 -26.17
N LEU A 189 2.43 -5.93 -25.90
CA LEU A 189 1.88 -5.65 -24.57
C LEU A 189 0.87 -6.73 -24.14
N THR A 190 -0.03 -7.12 -25.04
CA THR A 190 -1.00 -8.20 -24.82
C THR A 190 -0.29 -9.53 -24.54
N ALA A 191 0.77 -9.86 -25.27
CA ALA A 191 1.55 -11.07 -25.04
C ALA A 191 2.20 -11.08 -23.65
N ARG A 192 2.80 -9.97 -23.22
CA ARG A 192 3.41 -9.83 -21.90
C ARG A 192 2.39 -9.85 -20.76
N LEU A 193 1.23 -9.24 -20.95
CA LEU A 193 0.16 -9.29 -19.95
C LEU A 193 -0.41 -10.71 -19.82
N ARG A 194 -0.50 -11.44 -20.94
CA ARG A 194 -1.01 -12.83 -20.92
C ARG A 194 -0.15 -13.75 -20.06
N SER A 195 1.16 -13.55 -19.99
CA SER A 195 2.03 -14.35 -19.09
C SER A 195 1.84 -14.04 -17.59
N LEU A 196 1.15 -12.94 -17.25
CA LEU A 196 0.80 -12.58 -15.87
C LEU A 196 -0.66 -12.89 -15.53
N ALA A 197 -1.48 -13.20 -16.54
CA ALA A 197 -2.89 -13.45 -16.37
C ALA A 197 -3.11 -14.79 -15.66
N LEU A 198 -4.16 -14.86 -14.85
CA LEU A 198 -4.60 -16.12 -14.27
C LEU A 198 -5.29 -16.98 -15.34
N ASP A 199 -4.85 -18.23 -15.49
CA ASP A 199 -5.49 -19.21 -16.36
C ASP A 199 -6.90 -19.56 -15.84
N ASP A 200 -7.84 -19.81 -16.77
CA ASP A 200 -9.22 -20.21 -16.48
C ASP A 200 -10.00 -19.28 -15.53
N ALA A 201 -9.68 -17.97 -15.55
CA ALA A 201 -10.40 -16.98 -14.76
C ALA A 201 -11.90 -16.91 -15.15
N ASP A 202 -12.78 -16.87 -14.14
CA ASP A 202 -14.22 -16.68 -14.34
C ASP A 202 -14.55 -15.21 -14.61
N LEU A 203 -14.55 -14.81 -15.88
CA LEU A 203 -14.67 -13.40 -16.30
C LEU A 203 -16.11 -12.89 -16.38
N ARG A 204 -17.04 -13.44 -15.60
CA ARG A 204 -18.40 -12.90 -15.51
C ARG A 204 -18.38 -11.49 -14.89
N PRO A 205 -19.19 -10.53 -15.38
CA PRO A 205 -19.13 -9.13 -14.93
C PRO A 205 -19.18 -8.93 -13.41
N HIS A 206 -20.08 -9.63 -12.71
CA HIS A 206 -20.19 -9.52 -11.24
C HIS A 206 -18.94 -9.99 -10.48
N VAL A 207 -18.22 -11.00 -10.99
CA VAL A 207 -16.98 -11.50 -10.37
C VAL A 207 -15.85 -10.49 -10.58
N ILE A 208 -15.82 -9.85 -11.76
CA ILE A 208 -14.91 -8.74 -12.04
C ILE A 208 -15.17 -7.57 -11.09
N GLU A 209 -16.42 -7.13 -10.96
CA GLU A 209 -16.81 -6.05 -10.05
C GLU A 209 -16.46 -6.35 -8.60
N GLU A 210 -16.75 -7.57 -8.12
CA GLU A 210 -16.42 -7.99 -6.75
C GLU A 210 -14.90 -7.95 -6.50
N THR A 211 -14.12 -8.47 -7.45
CA THR A 211 -12.65 -8.47 -7.34
C THR A 211 -12.09 -7.05 -7.34
N CYS A 212 -12.61 -6.18 -8.20
CA CYS A 212 -12.27 -4.76 -8.23
C CYS A 212 -12.64 -4.05 -6.91
N ALA A 213 -13.82 -4.33 -6.35
CA ALA A 213 -14.25 -3.77 -5.08
C ALA A 213 -13.36 -4.24 -3.92
N ARG A 214 -13.00 -5.53 -3.90
CA ARG A 214 -12.12 -6.13 -2.89
C ARG A 214 -10.72 -5.53 -2.90
N ALA A 215 -10.09 -5.43 -4.07
CA ALA A 215 -8.75 -4.84 -4.23
C ALA A 215 -8.73 -3.37 -3.79
N ARG A 216 -9.72 -2.56 -4.21
CA ARG A 216 -9.85 -1.17 -3.77
C ARG A 216 -10.11 -1.06 -2.28
N ASN A 217 -10.90 -1.97 -1.70
CA ASN A 217 -11.17 -1.97 -0.28
C ASN A 217 -9.90 -2.25 0.52
N TRP A 218 -9.09 -3.24 0.15
CA TRP A 218 -7.80 -3.52 0.80
C TRP A 218 -6.89 -2.29 0.85
N TRP A 219 -6.75 -1.58 -0.28
CA TRP A 219 -5.98 -0.34 -0.33
C TRP A 219 -6.58 0.75 0.56
N ARG A 220 -7.90 0.97 0.47
CA ARG A 220 -8.61 2.02 1.24
C ARG A 220 -8.55 1.78 2.74
N THR A 221 -8.76 0.54 3.18
CA THR A 221 -8.74 0.15 4.60
C THR A 221 -7.34 -0.17 5.10
N ARG A 222 -6.32 -0.06 4.22
CA ARG A 222 -4.93 -0.42 4.52
C ARG A 222 -4.83 -1.81 5.15
N THR A 223 -5.62 -2.74 4.62
CA THR A 223 -5.65 -4.13 5.08
C THR A 223 -4.72 -4.92 4.18
N SER A 224 -3.73 -5.58 4.77
CA SER A 224 -2.82 -6.46 4.05
C SER A 224 -3.50 -7.82 3.84
N PRO A 225 -3.94 -8.18 2.61
CA PRO A 225 -4.42 -9.53 2.35
C PRO A 225 -3.29 -10.56 2.47
N PRO A 226 -3.62 -11.86 2.58
CA PRO A 226 -2.62 -12.92 2.37
C PRO A 226 -1.95 -12.78 0.99
N PRO A 227 -0.64 -13.04 0.85
CA PRO A 227 0.08 -12.88 -0.42
C PRO A 227 -0.58 -13.61 -1.59
N ALA A 228 -0.98 -14.88 -1.39
CA ALA A 228 -1.69 -15.66 -2.42
C ALA A 228 -3.01 -15.03 -2.87
N ALA A 229 -3.74 -14.36 -1.96
CA ALA A 229 -4.98 -13.67 -2.32
C ALA A 229 -4.72 -12.40 -3.13
N LEU A 230 -3.60 -11.70 -2.86
CA LEU A 230 -3.17 -10.54 -3.63
C LEU A 230 -2.71 -10.94 -5.02
N GLU A 231 -1.86 -11.97 -5.12
CA GLU A 231 -1.38 -12.54 -6.39
C GLU A 231 -2.52 -13.04 -7.26
N HIS A 232 -3.47 -13.77 -6.66
CA HIS A 232 -4.66 -14.24 -7.37
C HIS A 232 -5.52 -13.09 -7.87
N ALA A 233 -5.80 -12.08 -7.03
CA ALA A 233 -6.57 -10.91 -7.44
C ALA A 233 -5.86 -10.13 -8.56
N TYR A 234 -4.53 -10.01 -8.46
CA TYR A 234 -3.70 -9.38 -9.48
C TYR A 234 -3.81 -10.11 -10.82
N GLY A 235 -3.50 -11.41 -10.87
CA GLY A 235 -3.57 -12.21 -12.10
C GLY A 235 -4.98 -12.25 -12.71
N TYR A 236 -6.01 -12.33 -11.86
CA TYR A 236 -7.41 -12.24 -12.28
C TYR A 236 -7.73 -10.89 -12.94
N LEU A 237 -7.30 -9.77 -12.33
CA LEU A 237 -7.53 -8.44 -12.89
C LEU A 237 -6.81 -8.26 -14.22
N ILE A 238 -5.60 -8.81 -14.40
CA ILE A 238 -4.92 -8.81 -15.70
C ILE A 238 -5.71 -9.60 -16.75
N ALA A 239 -6.24 -10.78 -16.40
CA ALA A 239 -7.12 -11.54 -17.29
C ALA A 239 -8.37 -10.75 -17.69
N ALA A 240 -9.00 -10.05 -16.74
CA ALA A 240 -10.15 -9.19 -17.00
C ALA A 240 -9.82 -8.02 -17.94
N VAL A 241 -8.67 -7.36 -17.78
CA VAL A 241 -8.20 -6.31 -18.71
C VAL A 241 -8.10 -6.86 -20.13
N LEU A 242 -7.43 -7.99 -20.31
CA LEU A 242 -7.24 -8.62 -21.62
C LEU A 242 -8.56 -8.96 -22.30
N HIS A 243 -9.54 -9.45 -21.54
CA HIS A 243 -10.87 -9.76 -22.05
C HIS A 243 -11.66 -8.51 -22.45
N LEU A 244 -11.75 -7.51 -21.58
CA LEU A 244 -12.52 -6.29 -21.83
C LEU A 244 -11.96 -5.47 -23.01
N LEU A 245 -10.66 -5.53 -23.25
CA LEU A 245 -10.03 -4.90 -24.40
C LEU A 245 -10.44 -5.53 -25.73
N GLN A 246 -10.71 -6.83 -25.77
CA GLN A 246 -11.25 -7.49 -26.96
C GLN A 246 -12.68 -7.01 -27.29
N LEU A 247 -13.40 -6.51 -26.29
CA LEU A 247 -14.79 -6.07 -26.41
C LEU A 247 -14.93 -4.56 -26.71
N THR A 248 -13.85 -3.77 -26.63
CA THR A 248 -13.91 -2.30 -26.73
C THR A 248 -13.30 -1.82 -28.04
N PRO A 249 -14.11 -1.49 -29.08
CA PRO A 249 -13.59 -1.10 -30.40
C PRO A 249 -13.09 0.34 -30.49
N ASP A 250 -13.34 1.18 -29.47
CA ASP A 250 -12.80 2.55 -29.43
C ASP A 250 -11.29 2.53 -29.13
N ALA A 251 -10.53 2.51 -30.21
CA ALA A 251 -9.10 2.28 -30.24
C ALA A 251 -8.33 3.21 -29.29
N GLU A 252 -8.43 4.53 -29.42
CA GLU A 252 -7.40 5.42 -28.86
C GLU A 252 -7.41 5.51 -27.33
N GLU A 253 -8.59 5.67 -26.71
CA GLU A 253 -8.70 5.74 -25.25
C GLU A 253 -8.44 4.37 -24.61
N ALA A 254 -8.94 3.29 -25.23
CA ALA A 254 -8.69 1.93 -24.79
C ALA A 254 -7.20 1.58 -24.86
N HIS A 255 -6.50 1.98 -25.93
CA HIS A 255 -5.05 1.79 -26.07
C HIS A 255 -4.26 2.53 -25.00
N THR A 256 -4.63 3.79 -24.70
CA THR A 256 -3.97 4.56 -23.64
C THR A 256 -4.15 3.92 -22.27
N ARG A 257 -5.34 3.36 -21.99
CA ARG A 257 -5.61 2.62 -20.76
C ARG A 257 -4.83 1.30 -20.72
N LEU A 258 -4.83 0.52 -21.79
CA LEU A 258 -4.07 -0.72 -21.90
C LEU A 258 -2.58 -0.49 -21.67
N ARG A 259 -1.99 0.51 -22.34
CA ARG A 259 -0.58 0.86 -22.16
C ARG A 259 -0.27 1.21 -20.71
N ARG A 260 -1.11 2.01 -20.07
CA ARG A 260 -0.96 2.36 -18.66
C ARG A 260 -1.06 1.16 -17.73
N THR A 261 -2.06 0.29 -17.94
CA THR A 261 -2.20 -0.95 -17.17
C THR A 261 -1.01 -1.86 -17.38
N SER A 262 -0.48 -1.92 -18.62
CA SER A 262 0.71 -2.70 -18.93
C SER A 262 1.92 -2.20 -18.17
N VAL A 263 2.16 -0.90 -18.12
CA VAL A 263 3.27 -0.33 -17.34
C VAL A 263 3.07 -0.59 -15.84
N LEU A 264 1.84 -0.42 -15.32
CA LEU A 264 1.51 -0.74 -13.93
C LEU A 264 1.76 -2.22 -13.58
N ALA A 265 1.62 -3.11 -14.55
CA ALA A 265 1.70 -4.56 -14.36
C ALA A 265 3.10 -5.14 -14.63
N LEU A 266 3.81 -4.60 -15.61
CA LEU A 266 5.06 -5.15 -16.14
C LEU A 266 6.31 -4.56 -15.48
N ASP A 267 6.17 -3.59 -14.57
CA ASP A 267 7.28 -3.08 -13.76
C ASP A 267 7.21 -3.62 -12.31
N PRO A 268 7.57 -4.90 -12.08
CA PRO A 268 7.58 -5.48 -10.74
C PRO A 268 8.71 -4.91 -9.87
N ASP A 269 9.79 -4.45 -10.51
CA ASP A 269 11.09 -4.15 -9.92
C ASP A 269 11.23 -2.72 -9.40
N ASP A 270 10.28 -1.83 -9.70
CA ASP A 270 10.20 -0.56 -8.99
C ASP A 270 9.93 -0.81 -7.50
N VAL A 271 11.01 -0.90 -6.72
CA VAL A 271 11.02 -1.13 -5.27
C VAL A 271 10.13 -0.12 -4.53
N THR A 272 9.82 1.01 -5.17
CA THR A 272 9.08 2.09 -4.56
C THR A 272 7.57 1.86 -4.53
N SER A 273 6.98 1.08 -5.45
CA SER A 273 5.52 0.94 -5.54
C SER A 273 4.99 -0.36 -4.90
N SER A 274 4.07 -0.20 -3.93
CA SER A 274 3.46 -1.33 -3.20
C SER A 274 2.61 -2.22 -4.14
N PRO A 275 2.78 -3.56 -4.14
CA PRO A 275 1.96 -4.47 -4.95
C PRO A 275 0.45 -4.28 -4.74
N LEU A 276 0.04 -3.93 -3.52
CA LEU A 276 -1.35 -3.63 -3.20
C LEU A 276 -1.84 -2.36 -3.89
N TRP A 277 -1.01 -1.33 -3.97
CA TRP A 277 -1.34 -0.10 -4.68
C TRP A 277 -1.52 -0.37 -6.17
N ARG A 278 -0.58 -1.10 -6.80
CA ARG A 278 -0.68 -1.48 -8.22
C ARG A 278 -1.94 -2.26 -8.52
N THR A 279 -2.24 -3.27 -7.68
CA THR A 279 -3.47 -4.07 -7.81
C THR A 279 -4.72 -3.19 -7.71
N ALA A 280 -4.74 -2.20 -6.82
CA ALA A 280 -5.85 -1.25 -6.72
C ALA A 280 -5.95 -0.32 -7.94
N CYS A 281 -4.83 0.14 -8.50
CA CYS A 281 -4.81 0.93 -9.74
C CYS A 281 -5.38 0.13 -10.92
N ILE A 282 -4.97 -1.14 -11.08
CA ILE A 282 -5.50 -2.03 -12.12
C ILE A 282 -7.00 -2.24 -11.92
N ALA A 283 -7.46 -2.47 -10.69
CA ALA A 283 -8.87 -2.59 -10.36
C ALA A 283 -9.70 -1.36 -10.76
N VAL A 284 -9.14 -0.14 -10.63
CA VAL A 284 -9.82 1.08 -11.12
C VAL A 284 -9.93 1.07 -12.64
N VAL A 285 -8.87 0.71 -13.36
CA VAL A 285 -8.92 0.66 -14.83
C VAL A 285 -9.92 -0.38 -15.32
N VAL A 286 -9.94 -1.57 -14.71
CA VAL A 286 -10.92 -2.62 -15.02
C VAL A 286 -12.35 -2.14 -14.76
N GLY A 287 -12.61 -1.51 -13.61
CA GLY A 287 -13.93 -0.93 -13.33
C GLY A 287 -14.37 0.11 -14.37
N GLU A 288 -13.47 1.02 -14.78
CA GLU A 288 -13.75 2.02 -15.82
C GLU A 288 -13.97 1.41 -17.23
N LEU A 289 -13.48 0.19 -17.48
CA LEU A 289 -13.76 -0.55 -18.72
C LEU A 289 -15.12 -1.25 -18.64
N VAL A 290 -15.42 -1.93 -17.53
CA VAL A 290 -16.72 -2.57 -17.30
C VAL A 290 -17.88 -1.57 -17.42
N ASP A 291 -17.75 -0.38 -16.79
CA ASP A 291 -18.78 0.67 -16.83
C ASP A 291 -19.08 1.19 -18.26
N ARG A 292 -18.18 0.95 -19.21
CA ARG A 292 -18.28 1.45 -20.60
C ARG A 292 -18.59 0.36 -21.62
N SER A 293 -18.39 -0.91 -21.29
CA SER A 293 -18.75 -2.01 -22.18
C SER A 293 -20.27 -2.16 -22.20
N PRO A 294 -20.92 -2.06 -23.37
CA PRO A 294 -22.34 -2.39 -23.48
C PRO A 294 -22.47 -3.91 -23.22
N VAL A 295 -23.06 -4.27 -22.08
CA VAL A 295 -23.44 -5.65 -21.77
C VAL A 295 -24.57 -6.10 -22.68
#